data_AF-A0A482X1K6-F1
#
_entry.id   AF-A0A482X1K6-F1
#
_cell.length_a   1.000
_cell.length_b   1.000
_cell.length_c   1.000
_cell.angle_alpha   90.00
_cell.angle_beta   90.00
_cell.angle_gamma   90.00
#
_symmetry.space_group_name_H-M   'P 1'
#
loop_
_entity.id
_entity.type
_entity.pdbx_description
1 polymer ?
#
loop_
_entity_poly.entity_id
_entity_poly.type
_entity_poly.pdbx_seq_one_letter_code
_entity_poly.pdbx_strand_id
1 'polypeptide(L)'
;MRRVQDTGGSSRMTQEEFVQLKLRQQLRQSSVELRELEAKLKVAYVNKELHAQIQERLTAKAIEKENERRIKEAMNTVMEQQKEDEQRREIEIMRRKLEYRKELQQQIEETSRVDEEAFRIFLKEKAMIDAIAQQLHDEEIRRQERDLIKKMKTRDELDSFILMKEAWMRKEKELIEEEDRKLIEYWHQKDIIEEARKKEQQEVTEELEKRKQVLMQYLVEQKEKKEHEQQVMEEFAMKVQRLRDEERIREEMEKAVQQKIELKRVNDKQRRDRLEELERERQLDDLYRQQLLDKFAEDERIDQMTKERRRLKIIDHRRAVQIQMEERQRRRVEEERRLREMERLEDDQIRSRFKMIEEERLRMLRKHATHLIGFLPKNLLQPNDLPHLGSSIVKGDE
;
A
#
# COMPACT_ATOMS: atom_id res chain seq x y z
N MET A 1 -113.97 -89.88 102.85
CA MET A 1 -115.43 -89.75 102.62
C MET A 1 -115.99 -91.01 101.98
N ARG A 2 -116.57 -91.92 102.77
CA ARG A 2 -117.80 -92.67 102.47
C ARG A 2 -118.36 -93.15 103.82
N ARG A 3 -119.66 -92.90 103.98
CA ARG A 3 -120.52 -92.98 105.18
C ARG A 3 -120.41 -94.32 105.91
N VAL A 4 -120.25 -94.29 107.23
CA VAL A 4 -121.32 -94.41 108.25
C VAL A 4 -122.15 -95.68 108.06
N GLN A 5 -122.06 -96.57 109.04
CA GLN A 5 -123.22 -97.16 109.71
C GLN A 5 -122.76 -97.72 111.06
N ASP A 6 -122.96 -96.90 112.08
CA ASP A 6 -123.23 -97.34 113.44
C ASP A 6 -124.41 -98.31 113.40
N THR A 7 -124.19 -99.55 113.82
CA THR A 7 -125.28 -100.40 114.35
C THR A 7 -124.86 -100.79 115.75
N GLY A 8 -125.18 -99.90 116.68
CA GLY A 8 -125.21 -100.21 118.10
C GLY A 8 -126.27 -101.28 118.37
N GLY A 9 -125.84 -102.54 118.37
CA GLY A 9 -126.53 -103.61 119.08
C GLY A 9 -126.05 -103.60 120.53
N SER A 10 -126.60 -102.70 121.35
CA SER A 10 -126.41 -102.79 122.81
C SER A 10 -127.33 -103.90 123.32
N SER A 11 -126.87 -105.15 123.24
CA SER A 11 -127.45 -106.22 124.05
C SER A 11 -127.29 -105.80 125.50
N ARG A 12 -128.41 -105.54 126.19
CA ARG A 12 -128.46 -105.43 127.65
C ARG A 12 -127.97 -106.77 128.19
N MET A 13 -126.65 -106.87 128.45
CA MET A 13 -126.08 -108.05 129.04
C MET A 13 -126.82 -108.32 130.33
N THR A 14 -127.38 -109.52 130.44
CA THR A 14 -128.08 -109.93 131.65
C THR A 14 -127.10 -109.84 132.82
N GLN A 15 -127.60 -109.56 134.03
CA GLN A 15 -126.72 -109.37 135.19
C GLN A 15 -125.81 -110.58 135.41
N GLU A 16 -126.27 -111.77 135.03
CA GLU A 16 -125.48 -113.00 134.97
C GLU A 16 -124.37 -112.97 133.90
N GLU A 17 -124.63 -112.53 132.67
CA GLU A 17 -123.59 -112.37 131.64
C GLU A 17 -122.54 -111.33 132.02
N PHE A 18 -122.95 -110.22 132.63
CA PHE A 18 -122.01 -109.20 133.12
C PHE A 18 -121.17 -109.71 134.29
N VAL A 19 -121.80 -110.41 135.25
CA VAL A 19 -121.07 -111.07 136.35
C VAL A 19 -120.14 -112.14 135.81
N GLN A 20 -120.57 -112.96 134.84
CA GLN A 20 -119.73 -113.98 134.21
C GLN A 20 -118.57 -113.36 133.42
N LEU A 21 -118.76 -112.26 132.70
CA LEU A 21 -117.68 -111.57 132.00
C LEU A 21 -116.73 -110.87 132.98
N LYS A 22 -117.25 -110.27 134.06
CA LYS A 22 -116.40 -109.74 135.15
C LYS A 22 -115.64 -110.85 135.85
N LEU A 23 -116.25 -112.01 136.08
CA LEU A 23 -115.60 -113.19 136.65
C LEU A 23 -114.54 -113.71 135.69
N ARG A 24 -114.81 -113.82 134.39
CA ARG A 24 -113.82 -114.18 133.36
C ARG A 24 -112.72 -113.13 133.21
N GLN A 25 -113.01 -111.85 133.41
CA GLN A 25 -112.01 -110.78 133.43
C GLN A 25 -111.14 -110.87 134.68
N GLN A 26 -111.75 -111.08 135.85
CA GLN A 26 -111.02 -111.36 137.09
C GLN A 26 -110.17 -112.61 136.95
N LEU A 27 -110.67 -113.69 136.36
CA LEU A 27 -109.91 -114.92 136.08
C LEU A 27 -108.76 -114.68 135.09
N ARG A 28 -108.94 -113.85 134.04
CA ARG A 28 -107.84 -113.44 133.14
C ARG A 28 -106.77 -112.60 133.84
N GLN A 29 -107.18 -111.81 134.83
CA GLN A 29 -106.26 -110.96 135.60
C GLN A 29 -105.61 -111.71 136.76
N SER A 30 -106.29 -112.68 137.39
CA SER A 30 -105.79 -113.41 138.57
C SER A 30 -105.05 -114.69 138.21
N SER A 31 -105.40 -115.36 137.11
CA SER A 31 -104.68 -116.56 136.68
C SER A 31 -103.39 -116.21 135.92
N VAL A 32 -102.32 -116.87 136.32
CA VAL A 32 -100.98 -116.64 135.74
C VAL A 32 -100.92 -117.20 134.32
N GLU A 33 -101.52 -118.36 134.08
CA GLU A 33 -101.52 -119.06 132.78
C GLU A 33 -102.16 -118.24 131.65
N LEU A 34 -103.29 -117.57 131.92
CA LEU A 34 -103.95 -116.74 130.90
C LEU A 34 -103.15 -115.47 130.59
N ARG A 35 -102.46 -114.91 131.60
CA ARG A 35 -101.59 -113.75 131.42
C ARG A 35 -100.34 -114.11 130.61
N GLU A 36 -99.77 -115.28 130.84
CA GLU A 36 -98.67 -115.82 130.03
C GLU A 36 -99.08 -116.11 128.59
N LEU A 37 -100.28 -116.67 128.39
CA LEU A 37 -100.82 -116.88 127.04
C LEU A 37 -101.04 -115.55 126.31
N GLU A 38 -101.63 -114.56 126.98
CA GLU A 38 -101.83 -113.23 126.40
C GLU A 38 -100.49 -112.54 126.06
N ALA A 39 -99.48 -112.66 126.92
CA ALA A 39 -98.13 -112.17 126.65
C ALA A 39 -97.50 -112.87 125.43
N LYS A 40 -97.60 -114.21 125.35
CA LYS A 40 -97.12 -114.99 124.19
C LYS A 40 -97.85 -114.61 122.90
N LEU A 41 -99.15 -114.35 122.96
CA LEU A 41 -99.94 -113.89 121.81
C LEU A 41 -99.54 -112.48 121.37
N LYS A 42 -99.32 -111.53 122.30
CA LYS A 42 -98.81 -110.19 121.99
C LYS A 42 -97.42 -110.26 121.32
N VAL A 43 -96.53 -111.10 121.85
CA VAL A 43 -95.22 -111.37 121.22
C VAL A 43 -95.38 -111.97 119.83
N ALA A 44 -96.34 -112.89 119.61
CA ALA A 44 -96.62 -113.44 118.30
C ALA A 44 -97.12 -112.39 117.29
N TYR A 45 -97.96 -111.44 117.71
CA TYR A 45 -98.39 -110.32 116.86
C TYR A 45 -97.23 -109.38 116.52
N VAL A 46 -96.40 -109.02 117.50
CA VAL A 46 -95.18 -108.22 117.26
C VAL A 46 -94.22 -108.95 116.32
N ASN A 47 -94.04 -110.26 116.49
CA ASN A 47 -93.20 -111.07 115.61
C ASN A 47 -93.78 -111.16 114.19
N LYS A 48 -95.11 -111.21 114.02
CA LYS A 48 -95.76 -111.17 112.71
C LYS A 48 -95.52 -109.83 112.01
N GLU A 49 -95.67 -108.71 112.71
CA GLU A 49 -95.37 -107.38 112.16
C GLU A 49 -93.88 -107.22 111.85
N LEU A 50 -93.00 -107.66 112.74
CA LEU A 50 -91.55 -107.68 112.50
C LEU A 50 -91.21 -108.53 111.27
N HIS A 51 -91.86 -109.68 111.09
CA HIS A 51 -91.66 -110.51 109.91
C HIS A 51 -92.14 -109.80 108.64
N ALA A 52 -93.29 -109.13 108.67
CA ALA A 52 -93.78 -108.32 107.56
C ALA A 52 -92.82 -107.15 107.22
N GLN A 53 -92.31 -106.44 108.23
CA GLN A 53 -91.31 -105.37 108.04
C GLN A 53 -89.98 -105.88 107.49
N ILE A 54 -89.52 -107.05 107.95
CA ILE A 54 -88.31 -107.69 107.41
C ILE A 54 -88.54 -108.05 105.93
N GLN A 55 -89.69 -108.63 105.59
CA GLN A 55 -90.03 -108.95 104.19
C GLN A 55 -90.13 -107.68 103.33
N GLU A 56 -90.80 -106.64 103.80
CA GLU A 56 -90.90 -105.35 103.10
C GLU A 56 -89.50 -104.75 102.86
N ARG A 57 -88.64 -104.73 103.88
CA ARG A 57 -87.26 -104.25 103.74
C ARG A 57 -86.43 -105.10 102.77
N LEU A 58 -86.64 -106.42 102.74
CA LEU A 58 -85.99 -107.31 101.78
C LEU A 58 -86.49 -107.03 100.35
N THR A 59 -87.79 -106.81 100.16
CA THR A 59 -88.37 -106.44 98.85
C THR A 59 -87.89 -105.07 98.38
N ALA A 60 -87.85 -104.07 99.27
CA ALA A 60 -87.33 -102.73 98.97
C ALA A 60 -85.87 -102.79 98.53
N LYS A 61 -85.01 -103.54 99.27
CA LYS A 61 -83.62 -103.77 98.89
C LYS A 61 -83.48 -104.51 97.56
N ALA A 62 -84.38 -105.44 97.24
CA ALA A 62 -84.38 -106.14 95.96
C ALA A 62 -84.75 -105.18 94.80
N ILE A 63 -85.72 -104.30 95.01
CA ILE A 63 -86.12 -103.26 94.04
C ILE A 63 -85.00 -102.24 93.84
N GLU A 64 -84.35 -101.77 94.92
CA GLU A 64 -83.19 -100.88 94.82
C GLU A 64 -82.05 -101.51 94.02
N LYS A 65 -81.70 -102.76 94.30
CA LYS A 65 -80.67 -103.49 93.55
C LYS A 65 -81.04 -103.66 92.07
N GLU A 66 -82.30 -103.91 91.77
CA GLU A 66 -82.79 -104.01 90.39
C GLU A 66 -82.72 -102.65 89.67
N ASN A 67 -83.09 -101.55 90.35
CA ASN A 67 -82.96 -100.21 89.82
C ASN A 67 -81.49 -99.82 89.60
N GLU A 68 -80.59 -100.15 90.54
CA GLU A 68 -79.15 -99.94 90.38
C GLU A 68 -78.60 -100.71 89.17
N ARG A 69 -79.06 -101.94 88.95
CA ARG A 69 -78.68 -102.73 87.76
C ARG A 69 -79.15 -102.06 86.48
N ARG A 70 -80.42 -101.65 86.41
CA ARG A 70 -80.97 -100.93 85.25
C ARG A 70 -80.25 -99.62 84.97
N ILE A 71 -79.92 -98.86 86.01
CA ILE A 71 -79.15 -97.61 85.88
C ILE A 71 -77.75 -97.91 85.33
N LYS A 72 -77.08 -98.95 85.84
CA LYS A 72 -75.76 -99.37 85.34
C LYS A 72 -75.82 -99.82 83.88
N GLU A 73 -76.83 -100.60 83.50
CA GLU A 73 -77.05 -101.03 82.11
C GLU A 73 -77.31 -99.82 81.20
N ALA A 74 -78.20 -98.90 81.60
CA ALA A 74 -78.45 -97.67 80.85
C ALA A 74 -77.19 -96.80 80.72
N MET A 75 -76.40 -96.66 81.79
CA MET A 75 -75.16 -95.89 81.76
C MET A 75 -74.10 -96.55 80.86
N ASN A 76 -74.00 -97.89 80.87
CA ASN A 76 -73.09 -98.62 79.99
C ASN A 76 -73.48 -98.45 78.52
N THR A 77 -74.77 -98.58 78.18
CA THR A 77 -75.25 -98.38 76.80
C THR A 77 -74.99 -96.95 76.30
N VAL A 78 -75.20 -95.93 77.13
CA VAL A 78 -74.86 -94.54 76.79
C VAL A 78 -73.35 -94.36 76.58
N MET A 79 -72.52 -94.96 77.43
CA MET A 79 -71.05 -94.91 77.26
C MET A 79 -70.58 -95.63 76.00
N GLU A 80 -71.20 -96.75 75.63
CA GLU A 80 -70.91 -97.45 74.38
C GLU A 80 -71.28 -96.60 73.17
N GLN A 81 -72.47 -95.98 73.17
CA GLN A 81 -72.88 -95.06 72.10
C GLN A 81 -71.95 -93.85 71.97
N GLN A 82 -71.53 -93.26 73.10
CA GLN A 82 -70.57 -92.16 73.10
C GLN A 82 -69.23 -92.56 72.49
N LYS A 83 -68.71 -93.75 72.84
CA LYS A 83 -67.48 -94.29 72.25
C LYS A 83 -67.62 -94.54 70.74
N GLU A 84 -68.75 -95.09 70.30
CA GLU A 84 -69.02 -95.29 68.87
C GLU A 84 -69.10 -93.97 68.11
N ASP A 85 -69.76 -92.95 68.67
CA ASP A 85 -69.86 -91.62 68.07
C ASP A 85 -68.51 -90.90 68.01
N GLU A 86 -67.68 -91.02 69.06
CA GLU A 86 -66.31 -90.50 69.07
C GLU A 86 -65.47 -91.18 67.99
N GLN A 87 -65.52 -92.51 67.88
CA GLN A 87 -64.82 -93.25 66.82
C GLN A 87 -65.28 -92.84 65.42
N ARG A 88 -66.59 -92.65 65.22
CA ARG A 88 -67.12 -92.17 63.93
C ARG A 88 -66.60 -90.78 63.58
N ARG A 89 -66.57 -89.86 64.55
CA ARG A 89 -66.00 -88.51 64.36
C ARG A 89 -64.52 -88.57 64.05
N GLU A 90 -63.76 -89.42 64.73
CA GLU A 90 -62.33 -89.62 64.45
C GLU A 90 -62.11 -90.16 63.04
N ILE A 91 -62.87 -91.17 62.61
CA ILE A 91 -62.82 -91.71 61.25
C ILE A 91 -63.16 -90.64 60.23
N GLU A 92 -64.17 -89.80 60.49
CA GLU A 92 -64.55 -88.72 59.58
C GLU A 92 -63.47 -87.63 59.49
N ILE A 93 -62.86 -87.25 60.62
CA ILE A 93 -61.72 -86.31 60.64
C ILE A 93 -60.54 -86.89 59.87
N MET A 94 -60.22 -88.17 60.07
CA MET A 94 -59.13 -88.85 59.36
C MET A 94 -59.41 -88.94 57.87
N ARG A 95 -60.65 -89.21 57.48
CA ARG A 95 -61.09 -89.21 56.09
C ARG A 95 -60.93 -87.83 55.44
N ARG A 96 -61.40 -86.76 56.10
CA ARG A 96 -61.23 -85.38 55.61
C ARG A 96 -59.76 -84.99 55.49
N LYS A 97 -58.91 -85.38 56.45
CA LYS A 97 -57.45 -85.16 56.37
C LYS A 97 -56.83 -85.90 55.19
N LEU A 98 -57.30 -87.11 54.89
CA LEU A 98 -56.82 -87.90 53.76
C LEU A 98 -57.28 -87.28 52.42
N GLU A 99 -58.52 -86.84 52.33
CA GLU A 99 -59.07 -86.13 51.16
C GLU A 99 -58.28 -84.83 50.92
N TYR A 100 -58.08 -84.01 51.95
CA TYR A 100 -57.27 -82.79 51.87
C TYR A 100 -55.82 -83.07 51.46
N ARG A 101 -55.20 -84.12 52.01
CA ARG A 101 -53.85 -84.52 51.59
C ARG A 101 -53.81 -84.94 50.12
N LYS A 102 -54.83 -85.62 49.61
CA LYS A 102 -54.93 -85.99 48.18
C LYS A 102 -55.06 -84.75 47.29
N GLU A 103 -55.87 -83.78 47.69
CA GLU A 103 -56.00 -82.50 46.96
C GLU A 103 -54.67 -81.74 46.91
N LEU A 104 -53.95 -81.64 48.04
CA LEU A 104 -52.62 -81.03 48.08
C LEU A 104 -51.62 -81.78 47.18
N GLN A 105 -51.68 -83.11 47.17
CA GLN A 105 -50.82 -83.92 46.30
C GLN A 105 -51.13 -83.66 44.82
N GLN A 106 -52.41 -83.56 44.45
CA GLN A 106 -52.83 -83.22 43.09
C GLN A 106 -52.36 -81.83 42.68
N GLN A 107 -52.46 -80.83 43.56
CA GLN A 107 -51.93 -79.49 43.30
C GLN A 107 -50.41 -79.51 43.04
N ILE A 108 -49.65 -80.27 43.82
CA ILE A 108 -48.20 -80.42 43.61
C ILE A 108 -47.93 -81.07 42.25
N GLU A 109 -48.64 -82.14 41.91
CA GLU A 109 -48.50 -82.81 40.61
C GLU A 109 -48.85 -81.88 39.44
N GLU A 110 -49.92 -81.07 39.57
CA GLU A 110 -50.31 -80.07 38.57
C GLU A 110 -49.24 -79.01 38.39
N THR A 111 -48.70 -78.45 39.49
CA THR A 111 -47.60 -77.48 39.41
C THR A 111 -46.36 -78.07 38.75
N SER A 112 -46.00 -79.31 39.09
CA SER A 112 -44.87 -80.00 38.47
C SER A 112 -45.09 -80.23 36.97
N ARG A 113 -46.32 -80.57 36.54
CA ARG A 113 -46.66 -80.70 35.11
C ARG A 113 -46.53 -79.39 34.36
N VAL A 114 -46.97 -78.28 34.96
CA VAL A 114 -46.82 -76.94 34.38
C VAL A 114 -45.34 -76.58 34.25
N ASP A 115 -44.53 -76.89 35.25
CA ASP A 115 -43.08 -76.67 35.20
C ASP A 115 -42.40 -77.53 34.12
N GLU A 116 -42.81 -78.80 33.96
CA GLU A 116 -42.34 -79.69 32.89
C GLU A 116 -42.74 -79.18 31.50
N GLU A 117 -43.94 -78.63 31.34
CA GLU A 117 -44.40 -77.98 30.10
C GLU A 117 -43.60 -76.72 29.80
N ALA A 118 -43.42 -75.85 30.79
CA ALA A 118 -42.62 -74.64 30.66
C ALA A 118 -41.17 -74.97 30.29
N PHE A 119 -40.58 -75.99 30.92
CA PHE A 119 -39.23 -76.44 30.60
C PHE A 119 -39.13 -77.01 29.17
N ARG A 120 -40.14 -77.77 28.73
CA ARG A 120 -40.21 -78.26 27.34
C ARG A 120 -40.30 -77.12 26.33
N ILE A 121 -41.07 -76.08 26.62
CA ILE A 121 -41.15 -74.87 25.78
C ILE A 121 -39.80 -74.16 25.76
N PHE A 122 -39.19 -73.94 26.93
CA PHE A 122 -37.87 -73.33 27.04
C PHE A 122 -36.80 -74.07 26.22
N LEU A 123 -36.78 -75.40 26.26
CA LEU A 123 -35.83 -76.18 25.45
C LEU A 123 -36.05 -76.01 23.94
N LYS A 124 -37.32 -75.94 23.50
CA LYS A 124 -37.65 -75.66 22.09
C LYS A 124 -37.23 -74.26 21.68
N GLU A 125 -37.52 -73.26 22.49
CA GLU A 125 -37.10 -71.87 22.25
C GLU A 125 -35.59 -71.74 22.23
N LYS A 126 -34.89 -72.37 23.18
CA LYS A 126 -33.43 -72.40 23.20
C LYS A 126 -32.87 -73.03 21.92
N ALA A 127 -33.38 -74.19 21.51
CA ALA A 127 -32.94 -74.83 20.27
C ALA A 127 -33.21 -73.96 19.03
N MET A 128 -34.34 -73.24 19.00
CA MET A 128 -34.65 -72.29 17.93
C MET A 128 -33.69 -71.09 17.93
N ILE A 129 -33.40 -70.52 19.10
CA ILE A 129 -32.44 -69.42 19.25
C ILE A 129 -31.04 -69.86 18.84
N ASP A 130 -30.59 -71.04 19.29
CA ASP A 130 -29.28 -71.61 18.94
C ASP A 130 -29.19 -71.83 17.41
N ALA A 131 -30.26 -72.31 16.77
CA ALA A 131 -30.33 -72.45 15.31
C ALA A 131 -30.27 -71.09 14.58
N ILE A 132 -30.98 -70.08 15.06
CA ILE A 132 -30.92 -68.71 14.49
C ILE A 132 -29.51 -68.13 14.65
N ALA A 133 -28.86 -68.33 15.80
CA ALA A 133 -27.51 -67.86 16.06
C ALA A 133 -26.49 -68.53 15.12
N GLN A 134 -26.62 -69.84 14.88
CA GLN A 134 -25.80 -70.56 13.90
C GLN A 134 -26.03 -70.04 12.48
N GLN A 135 -27.28 -69.84 12.07
CA GLN A 135 -27.60 -69.27 10.76
C GLN A 135 -26.98 -67.88 10.57
N LEU A 136 -27.06 -67.01 11.57
CA LEU A 136 -26.49 -65.67 11.51
C LEU A 136 -24.96 -65.71 11.43
N HIS A 137 -24.32 -66.63 12.15
CA HIS A 137 -22.89 -66.84 12.08
C HIS A 137 -22.44 -67.31 10.68
N ASP A 138 -23.14 -68.31 10.12
CA ASP A 138 -22.88 -68.82 8.78
C ASP A 138 -23.10 -67.75 7.70
N GLU A 139 -24.15 -66.93 7.84
CA GLU A 139 -24.39 -65.81 6.94
C GLU A 139 -23.30 -64.74 7.01
N GLU A 140 -22.76 -64.47 8.20
CA GLU A 140 -21.67 -63.53 8.39
C GLU A 140 -20.36 -64.06 7.75
N ILE A 141 -20.05 -65.35 7.92
CA ILE A 141 -18.92 -66.00 7.22
C ILE A 141 -19.10 -65.88 5.71
N ARG A 142 -20.26 -66.23 5.16
CA ARG A 142 -20.54 -66.10 3.71
C ARG A 142 -20.48 -64.65 3.22
N ARG A 143 -20.85 -63.68 4.05
CA ARG A 143 -20.71 -62.25 3.73
C ARG A 143 -19.23 -61.88 3.62
N GLN A 144 -18.42 -62.28 4.61
CA GLN A 144 -16.97 -62.05 4.61
C GLN A 144 -16.28 -62.69 3.39
N GLU A 145 -16.63 -63.92 3.04
CA GLU A 145 -16.11 -64.59 1.84
C GLU A 145 -16.47 -63.83 0.56
N ARG A 146 -17.73 -63.37 0.42
CA ARG A 146 -18.15 -62.57 -0.73
C ARG A 146 -17.39 -61.25 -0.83
N ASP A 147 -17.15 -60.59 0.30
CA ASP A 147 -16.40 -59.34 0.34
C ASP A 147 -14.92 -59.57 0.02
N LEU A 148 -14.33 -60.69 0.47
CA LEU A 148 -12.99 -61.09 0.09
C LEU A 148 -12.89 -61.33 -1.42
N ILE A 149 -13.83 -62.09 -2.00
CA ILE A 149 -13.88 -62.36 -3.44
C ILE A 149 -14.02 -61.06 -4.24
N LYS A 150 -14.89 -60.13 -3.80
CA LYS A 150 -15.03 -58.82 -4.44
C LYS A 150 -13.71 -58.05 -4.40
N LYS A 151 -13.06 -57.98 -3.23
CA LYS A 151 -11.75 -57.32 -3.07
C LYS A 151 -10.68 -57.92 -3.98
N MET A 152 -10.63 -59.25 -4.09
CA MET A 152 -9.71 -59.95 -4.99
C MET A 152 -9.99 -59.59 -6.44
N LYS A 153 -11.24 -59.66 -6.90
CA LYS A 153 -11.61 -59.28 -8.28
C LYS A 153 -11.25 -57.83 -8.60
N THR A 154 -11.58 -56.89 -7.70
CA THR A 154 -11.23 -55.47 -7.90
C THR A 154 -9.73 -55.25 -7.93
N ARG A 155 -8.96 -56.05 -7.18
CA ARG A 155 -7.50 -56.01 -7.20
C ARG A 155 -6.96 -56.53 -8.53
N ASP A 156 -7.47 -57.67 -9.02
CA ASP A 156 -7.07 -58.24 -10.30
C ASP A 156 -7.39 -57.28 -11.47
N GLU A 157 -8.55 -56.61 -11.42
CA GLU A 157 -8.94 -55.56 -12.37
C GLU A 157 -8.00 -54.36 -12.31
N LEU A 158 -7.62 -53.90 -11.10
CA LEU A 158 -6.66 -52.81 -10.90
C LEU A 158 -5.27 -53.18 -11.41
N ASP A 159 -4.78 -54.37 -11.09
CA ASP A 159 -3.47 -54.87 -11.53
C ASP A 159 -3.45 -54.98 -13.06
N SER A 160 -4.53 -55.48 -13.67
CA SER A 160 -4.70 -55.50 -15.14
C SER A 160 -4.69 -54.09 -15.73
N PHE A 161 -5.38 -53.14 -15.09
CA PHE A 161 -5.43 -51.75 -15.53
C PHE A 161 -4.06 -51.06 -15.42
N ILE A 162 -3.29 -51.32 -14.35
CA ILE A 162 -1.93 -50.80 -14.18
C ILE A 162 -1.03 -51.34 -15.30
N LEU A 163 -1.06 -52.64 -15.58
CA LEU A 163 -0.28 -53.24 -16.66
C LEU A 163 -0.65 -52.65 -18.03
N MET A 164 -1.95 -52.45 -18.29
CA MET A 164 -2.42 -51.80 -19.52
C MET A 164 -1.94 -50.35 -19.61
N LYS A 165 -2.02 -49.59 -18.52
CA LYS A 165 -1.54 -48.21 -18.45
C LYS A 165 -0.04 -48.13 -18.69
N GLU A 166 0.75 -49.00 -18.06
CA GLU A 166 2.20 -49.06 -18.29
C GLU A 166 2.54 -49.41 -19.74
N ALA A 167 1.81 -50.36 -20.34
CA ALA A 167 1.99 -50.70 -21.75
C ALA A 167 1.62 -49.52 -22.67
N TRP A 168 0.57 -48.78 -22.34
CA TRP A 168 0.19 -47.57 -23.07
C TRP A 168 1.24 -46.47 -22.93
N MET A 169 1.71 -46.19 -21.71
CA MET A 169 2.79 -45.23 -21.45
C MET A 169 4.08 -45.59 -22.19
N ARG A 170 4.42 -46.89 -22.28
CA ARG A 170 5.56 -47.36 -23.06
C ARG A 170 5.40 -47.08 -24.55
N LYS A 171 4.25 -47.43 -25.12
CA LYS A 171 3.94 -47.13 -26.53
C LYS A 171 3.94 -45.63 -26.82
N GLU A 172 3.38 -44.83 -25.92
CA GLU A 172 3.38 -43.37 -26.05
C GLU A 172 4.80 -42.81 -26.03
N LYS A 173 5.64 -43.31 -25.12
CA LYS A 173 7.05 -42.93 -25.06
C LYS A 173 7.80 -43.33 -26.33
N GLU A 174 7.56 -44.53 -26.86
CA GLU A 174 8.14 -44.98 -28.14
C GLU A 174 7.73 -44.05 -29.30
N LEU A 175 6.46 -43.64 -29.37
CA LEU A 175 5.98 -42.68 -30.37
C LEU A 175 6.66 -41.31 -30.25
N ILE A 176 6.77 -40.77 -29.03
CA ILE A 176 7.46 -39.51 -28.78
C ILE A 176 8.94 -39.63 -29.16
N GLU A 177 9.62 -40.73 -28.80
CA GLU A 177 11.01 -40.95 -29.18
C GLU A 177 11.20 -41.06 -30.71
N GLU A 178 10.24 -41.62 -31.44
CA GLU A 178 10.23 -41.63 -32.91
C GLU A 178 10.00 -40.24 -33.51
N GLU A 179 9.10 -39.43 -32.93
CA GLU A 179 8.87 -38.04 -33.34
C GLU A 179 10.08 -37.16 -33.07
N ASP A 180 10.71 -37.31 -31.89
CA ASP A 180 11.94 -36.61 -31.52
C ASP A 180 13.08 -36.96 -32.47
N ARG A 181 13.22 -38.23 -32.89
CA ARG A 181 14.20 -38.63 -33.92
C ARG A 181 13.95 -37.91 -35.24
N LYS A 182 12.71 -37.89 -35.72
CA LYS A 182 12.34 -37.16 -36.96
C LYS A 182 12.61 -35.67 -36.84
N LEU A 183 12.37 -35.08 -35.66
CA LEU A 183 12.64 -33.67 -35.39
C LEU A 183 14.13 -33.38 -35.41
N ILE A 184 14.97 -34.24 -34.82
CA ILE A 184 16.43 -34.14 -34.86
C ILE A 184 16.92 -34.21 -36.32
N GLU A 185 16.43 -35.17 -37.10
CA GLU A 185 16.77 -35.29 -38.53
C GLU A 185 16.36 -34.03 -39.30
N TYR A 186 15.17 -33.48 -39.03
CA TYR A 186 14.71 -32.25 -39.63
C TYR A 186 15.59 -31.04 -39.26
N TRP A 187 15.97 -30.90 -37.99
CA TRP A 187 16.88 -29.83 -37.54
C TRP A 187 18.25 -29.98 -38.20
N HIS A 188 18.80 -31.18 -38.27
CA HIS A 188 20.06 -31.43 -38.95
C HIS A 188 20.00 -31.05 -40.44
N GLN A 189 18.90 -31.37 -41.13
CA GLN A 189 18.70 -30.94 -42.52
C GLN A 189 18.60 -29.42 -42.63
N LYS A 190 17.87 -28.78 -41.72
CA LYS A 190 17.74 -27.32 -41.68
C LYS A 190 19.08 -26.63 -41.41
N ASP A 191 19.86 -27.14 -40.47
CA ASP A 191 21.20 -26.63 -40.15
C ASP A 191 22.13 -26.73 -41.35
N ILE A 192 22.12 -27.84 -42.09
CA ILE A 192 22.87 -27.96 -43.36
C ILE A 192 22.45 -26.87 -44.35
N ILE A 193 21.15 -26.63 -44.50
CA ILE A 193 20.63 -25.59 -45.42
C ILE A 193 21.04 -24.19 -44.96
N GLU A 194 20.97 -23.91 -43.65
CA GLU A 194 21.41 -22.63 -43.09
C GLU A 194 22.92 -22.43 -43.22
N GLU A 195 23.72 -23.46 -42.99
CA GLU A 195 25.17 -23.43 -43.22
C GLU A 195 25.51 -23.20 -44.69
N ALA A 196 24.80 -23.85 -45.61
CA ALA A 196 24.95 -23.62 -47.05
C ALA A 196 24.64 -22.16 -47.41
N ARG A 197 23.52 -21.61 -46.91
CA ARG A 197 23.17 -20.18 -47.10
C ARG A 197 24.21 -19.24 -46.50
N LYS A 198 24.76 -19.56 -45.32
CA LYS A 198 25.84 -18.77 -44.70
C LYS A 198 27.11 -18.80 -45.55
N LYS A 199 27.47 -19.96 -46.11
CA LYS A 199 28.61 -20.09 -47.04
C LYS A 199 28.39 -19.28 -48.31
N GLU A 200 27.21 -19.36 -48.93
CA GLU A 200 26.87 -18.52 -50.10
C GLU A 200 26.95 -17.03 -49.76
N GLN A 201 26.45 -16.60 -48.60
CA GLN A 201 26.58 -15.21 -48.15
C GLN A 201 28.04 -14.81 -47.94
N GLN A 202 28.86 -15.68 -47.33
CA GLN A 202 30.28 -15.46 -47.15
C GLN A 202 30.99 -15.30 -48.50
N GLU A 203 30.74 -16.20 -49.45
CA GLU A 203 31.30 -16.12 -50.81
C GLU A 203 30.92 -14.79 -51.51
N VAL A 204 29.64 -14.38 -51.42
CA VAL A 204 29.19 -13.10 -51.97
C VAL A 204 29.89 -11.92 -51.28
N THR A 205 30.07 -11.96 -49.96
CA THR A 205 30.80 -10.91 -49.24
C THR A 205 32.28 -10.87 -49.62
N GLU A 206 32.93 -12.03 -49.77
CA GLU A 206 34.33 -12.13 -50.20
C GLU A 206 34.52 -11.63 -51.65
N GLU A 207 33.61 -11.97 -52.56
CA GLU A 207 33.62 -11.44 -53.93
C GLU A 207 33.43 -9.92 -53.93
N LEU A 208 32.53 -9.40 -53.09
CA LEU A 208 32.29 -7.98 -52.94
C LEU A 208 33.50 -7.26 -52.32
N GLU A 209 34.21 -7.89 -51.38
CA GLU A 209 35.48 -7.39 -50.83
C GLU A 209 36.58 -7.39 -51.89
N LYS A 210 36.72 -8.46 -52.69
CA LYS A 210 37.67 -8.50 -53.82
C LYS A 210 37.37 -7.39 -54.84
N ARG A 211 36.10 -7.18 -55.20
CA ARG A 211 35.69 -6.06 -56.07
C ARG A 211 35.98 -4.70 -55.45
N LYS A 212 35.73 -4.52 -54.15
CA LYS A 212 36.09 -3.30 -53.41
C LYS A 212 37.60 -3.06 -53.39
N GLN A 213 38.41 -4.10 -53.22
CA GLN A 213 39.87 -4.01 -53.25
C GLN A 213 40.36 -3.55 -54.63
N VAL A 214 39.85 -4.14 -55.71
CA VAL A 214 40.17 -3.70 -57.08
C VAL A 214 39.76 -2.24 -57.31
N LEU A 215 38.57 -1.84 -56.87
CA LEU A 215 38.12 -0.44 -56.97
C LEU A 215 39.01 0.50 -56.14
N MET A 216 39.44 0.08 -54.95
CA MET A 216 40.34 0.84 -54.10
C MET A 216 41.71 1.03 -54.74
N GLN A 217 42.27 -0.01 -55.34
CA GLN A 217 43.51 0.08 -56.12
C GLN A 217 43.37 1.06 -57.28
N TYR A 218 42.28 0.97 -58.06
CA TYR A 218 41.99 1.92 -59.14
C TYR A 218 41.87 3.36 -58.63
N LEU A 219 41.23 3.59 -57.48
CA LEU A 219 41.13 4.93 -56.89
C LEU A 219 42.48 5.47 -56.42
N VAL A 220 43.37 4.61 -55.90
CA VAL A 220 44.75 4.99 -55.54
C VAL A 220 45.53 5.37 -56.79
N GLU A 221 45.51 4.54 -57.83
CA GLU A 221 46.18 4.86 -59.11
C GLU A 221 45.66 6.17 -59.73
N GLN A 222 44.35 6.42 -59.65
CA GLN A 222 43.77 7.67 -60.14
C GLN A 222 44.19 8.88 -59.29
N LYS A 223 44.35 8.72 -57.97
CA LYS A 223 44.91 9.77 -57.13
C LYS A 223 46.36 10.04 -57.47
N GLU A 224 47.19 9.01 -57.59
CA GLU A 224 48.61 9.15 -57.97
C GLU A 224 48.77 9.83 -59.33
N LYS A 225 47.94 9.48 -60.32
CA LYS A 225 47.92 10.18 -61.63
C LYS A 225 47.56 11.65 -61.48
N LYS A 226 46.54 11.99 -60.69
CA LYS A 226 46.16 13.39 -60.44
C LYS A 226 47.23 14.16 -59.67
N GLU A 227 47.87 13.55 -58.68
CA GLU A 227 48.98 14.15 -57.95
C GLU A 227 50.17 14.39 -58.89
N HIS A 228 50.46 13.45 -59.79
CA HIS A 228 51.52 13.61 -60.78
C HIS A 228 51.20 14.72 -61.81
N GLU A 229 49.95 14.80 -62.30
CA GLU A 229 49.49 15.90 -63.14
C GLU A 229 49.59 17.25 -62.40
N GLN A 230 49.23 17.30 -61.13
CA GLN A 230 49.37 18.51 -60.30
C GLN A 230 50.84 18.93 -60.13
N GLN A 231 51.74 17.99 -59.87
CA GLN A 231 53.18 18.25 -59.79
C GLN A 231 53.72 18.83 -61.11
N VAL A 232 53.33 18.27 -62.26
CA VAL A 232 53.72 18.81 -63.58
C VAL A 232 53.18 20.22 -63.78
N MET A 233 51.95 20.50 -63.35
CA MET A 233 51.36 21.85 -63.45
C MET A 233 52.06 22.85 -62.51
N GLU A 234 52.45 22.44 -61.30
CA GLU A 234 53.23 23.26 -60.36
C GLU A 234 54.64 23.56 -60.92
N GLU A 235 55.31 22.57 -61.50
CA GLU A 235 56.60 22.76 -62.18
C GLU A 235 56.46 23.74 -63.36
N PHE A 236 55.40 23.61 -64.15
CA PHE A 236 55.11 24.53 -65.24
C PHE A 236 54.82 25.95 -64.74
N ALA A 237 54.02 26.10 -63.67
CA ALA A 237 53.73 27.38 -63.05
C ALA A 237 54.99 28.05 -62.49
N MET A 238 55.88 27.30 -61.84
CA MET A 238 57.19 27.80 -61.40
C MET A 238 58.05 28.25 -62.58
N LYS A 239 58.05 27.51 -63.69
CA LYS A 239 58.79 27.89 -64.89
C LYS A 239 58.24 29.16 -65.54
N VAL A 240 56.92 29.33 -65.58
CA VAL A 240 56.27 30.57 -66.03
C VAL A 240 56.62 31.74 -65.12
N GLN A 241 56.62 31.56 -63.79
CA GLN A 241 57.04 32.61 -62.86
C GLN A 241 58.49 33.03 -63.07
N ARG A 242 59.42 32.07 -63.25
CA ARG A 242 60.84 32.38 -63.55
C ARG A 242 61.00 33.21 -64.83
N LEU A 243 60.28 32.85 -65.90
CA LEU A 243 60.28 33.63 -67.14
C LEU A 243 59.72 35.04 -66.93
N ARG A 244 58.69 35.18 -66.10
CA ARG A 244 58.10 36.48 -65.76
C ARG A 244 59.05 37.35 -64.93
N ASP A 245 59.81 36.74 -64.02
CA ASP A 245 60.85 37.44 -63.25
C ASP A 245 62.03 37.86 -64.16
N GLU A 246 62.42 37.04 -65.14
CA GLU A 246 63.41 37.41 -66.17
C GLU A 246 62.92 38.57 -67.07
N GLU A 247 61.63 38.61 -67.41
CA GLU A 247 61.02 39.74 -68.11
C GLU A 247 61.00 41.00 -67.24
N ARG A 248 60.65 40.89 -65.95
CA ARG A 248 60.71 42.02 -65.01
C ARG A 248 62.13 42.58 -64.86
N ILE A 249 63.15 41.72 -64.75
CA ILE A 249 64.55 42.16 -64.69
C ILE A 249 64.95 42.85 -66.00
N ARG A 250 64.49 42.36 -67.17
CA ARG A 250 64.71 43.03 -68.46
C ARG A 250 64.04 44.40 -68.51
N GLU A 251 62.79 44.52 -68.08
CA GLU A 251 62.08 45.80 -68.01
C GLU A 251 62.73 46.78 -67.02
N GLU A 252 63.24 46.31 -65.87
CA GLU A 252 63.97 47.12 -64.91
C GLU A 252 65.31 47.61 -65.48
N MET A 253 66.02 46.76 -66.24
CA MET A 253 67.23 47.13 -66.98
C MET A 253 66.92 48.16 -68.09
N GLU A 254 65.82 47.99 -68.84
CA GLU A 254 65.38 48.95 -69.86
C GLU A 254 64.98 50.29 -69.24
N LYS A 255 64.25 50.29 -68.12
CA LYS A 255 63.91 51.51 -67.36
C LYS A 255 65.14 52.20 -66.80
N ALA A 256 66.15 51.46 -66.32
CA ALA A 256 67.43 52.03 -65.89
C ALA A 256 68.21 52.67 -67.04
N VAL A 257 68.17 52.08 -68.24
CA VAL A 257 68.75 52.66 -69.47
C VAL A 257 67.99 53.92 -69.89
N GLN A 258 66.65 53.90 -69.86
CA GLN A 258 65.81 55.07 -70.17
C GLN A 258 66.04 56.22 -69.20
N GLN A 259 66.12 55.96 -67.89
CA GLN A 259 66.43 56.97 -66.87
C GLN A 259 67.84 57.55 -67.05
N LYS A 260 68.83 56.74 -67.47
CA LYS A 260 70.19 57.20 -67.79
C LYS A 260 70.22 58.07 -69.05
N ILE A 261 69.37 57.78 -70.04
CA ILE A 261 69.18 58.60 -71.25
C ILE A 261 68.44 59.90 -70.93
N GLU A 262 67.41 59.88 -70.08
CA GLU A 262 66.72 61.08 -69.61
C GLU A 262 67.62 61.98 -68.77
N LEU A 263 68.41 61.42 -67.84
CA LEU A 263 69.41 62.18 -67.08
C LEU A 263 70.46 62.85 -67.99
N LYS A 264 70.92 62.16 -69.04
CA LYS A 264 71.78 62.76 -70.08
C LYS A 264 71.06 63.88 -70.84
N ARG A 265 69.81 63.68 -71.26
CA ARG A 265 69.00 64.69 -71.95
C ARG A 265 68.73 65.92 -71.10
N VAL A 266 68.46 65.76 -69.80
CA VAL A 266 68.25 66.87 -68.85
C VAL A 266 69.55 67.63 -68.60
N ASN A 267 70.70 66.94 -68.50
CA ASN A 267 72.00 67.58 -68.36
C ASN A 267 72.38 68.38 -69.63
N ASP A 268 72.17 67.81 -70.82
CA ASP A 268 72.39 68.48 -72.11
C ASP A 268 71.44 69.68 -72.30
N LYS A 269 70.20 69.60 -71.79
CA LYS A 269 69.24 70.70 -71.79
C LYS A 269 69.65 71.83 -70.83
N GLN A 270 70.08 71.52 -69.60
CA GLN A 270 70.66 72.51 -68.68
C GLN A 270 71.93 73.19 -69.24
N ARG A 271 72.74 72.46 -70.01
CA ARG A 271 73.92 73.00 -70.69
C ARG A 271 73.55 73.96 -71.82
N ARG A 272 72.51 73.63 -72.60
CA ARG A 272 71.95 74.49 -73.65
C ARG A 272 71.27 75.73 -73.06
N ASP A 273 70.49 75.57 -72.00
CA ASP A 273 69.80 76.68 -71.33
C ASP A 273 70.81 77.66 -70.70
N ARG A 274 71.94 77.20 -70.13
CA ARG A 274 73.05 78.08 -69.69
C ARG A 274 73.76 78.81 -70.83
N LEU A 275 73.90 78.18 -71.99
CA LEU A 275 74.51 78.80 -73.18
C LEU A 275 73.56 79.84 -73.79
N GLU A 276 72.26 79.55 -73.82
CA GLU A 276 71.22 80.49 -74.26
C GLU A 276 71.03 81.66 -73.28
N GLU A 277 71.18 81.47 -71.96
CA GLU A 277 71.18 82.56 -70.99
C GLU A 277 72.40 83.49 -71.16
N LEU A 278 73.58 82.93 -71.46
CA LEU A 278 74.79 83.71 -71.74
C LEU A 278 74.69 84.48 -73.09
N GLU A 279 74.00 83.91 -74.09
CA GLU A 279 73.71 84.57 -75.37
C GLU A 279 72.59 85.62 -75.24
N ARG A 280 71.60 85.41 -74.37
CA ARG A 280 70.57 86.42 -74.02
C ARG A 280 71.16 87.57 -73.20
N GLU A 281 72.12 87.32 -72.30
CA GLU A 281 72.87 88.39 -71.62
C GLU A 281 73.72 89.21 -72.60
N ARG A 282 74.37 88.58 -73.60
CA ARG A 282 75.06 89.29 -74.69
C ARG A 282 74.11 90.11 -75.57
N GLN A 283 72.94 89.58 -75.89
CA GLN A 283 71.91 90.29 -76.66
C GLN A 283 71.24 91.43 -75.85
N LEU A 284 71.14 91.28 -74.53
CA LEU A 284 70.69 92.34 -73.61
C LEU A 284 71.76 93.41 -73.41
N ASP A 285 73.05 93.08 -73.41
CA ASP A 285 74.16 94.03 -73.41
C ASP A 285 74.27 94.81 -74.74
N ASP A 286 73.97 94.16 -75.88
CA ASP A 286 73.91 94.82 -77.20
C ASP A 286 72.64 95.68 -77.35
N LEU A 287 71.50 95.27 -76.79
CA LEU A 287 70.28 96.09 -76.67
C LEU A 287 70.46 97.25 -75.68
N TYR A 288 71.23 97.07 -74.60
CA TYR A 288 71.58 98.13 -73.65
C TYR A 288 72.56 99.14 -74.28
N ARG A 289 73.47 98.69 -75.15
CA ARG A 289 74.32 99.55 -76.01
C ARG A 289 73.50 100.35 -77.03
N GLN A 290 72.50 99.73 -77.66
CA GLN A 290 71.59 100.41 -78.59
C GLN A 290 70.61 101.36 -77.86
N GLN A 291 70.14 101.00 -76.66
CA GLN A 291 69.34 101.89 -75.80
C GLN A 291 70.16 103.03 -75.17
N LEU A 292 71.48 102.88 -75.01
CA LEU A 292 72.37 103.98 -74.62
C LEU A 292 72.62 104.94 -75.80
N LEU A 293 72.73 104.43 -77.03
CA LEU A 293 72.82 105.21 -78.27
C LEU A 293 71.49 105.91 -78.63
N ASP A 294 70.34 105.28 -78.38
CA ASP A 294 69.01 105.88 -78.51
C ASP A 294 68.73 106.89 -77.38
N LYS A 295 69.26 106.68 -76.16
CA LYS A 295 69.28 107.71 -75.11
C LYS A 295 70.15 108.92 -75.47
N PHE A 296 71.28 108.73 -76.16
CA PHE A 296 72.06 109.87 -76.69
C PHE A 296 71.32 110.62 -77.81
N ALA A 297 70.52 109.92 -78.63
CA ALA A 297 69.66 110.54 -79.65
C ALA A 297 68.40 111.21 -79.05
N GLU A 298 67.85 110.69 -77.96
CA GLU A 298 66.79 111.32 -77.17
C GLU A 298 67.31 112.51 -76.34
N ASP A 299 68.55 112.45 -75.83
CA ASP A 299 69.21 113.55 -75.12
C ASP A 299 69.67 114.68 -76.07
N GLU A 300 69.97 114.42 -77.35
CA GLU A 300 70.13 115.49 -78.37
C GLU A 300 68.79 116.13 -78.79
N ARG A 301 67.69 115.36 -78.77
CA ARG A 301 66.32 115.84 -79.01
C ARG A 301 65.78 116.65 -77.83
N ILE A 302 66.24 116.33 -76.62
CA ILE A 302 65.91 117.05 -75.38
C ILE A 302 66.84 118.27 -75.18
N ASP A 303 68.07 118.28 -75.70
CA ASP A 303 68.97 119.46 -75.60
C ASP A 303 68.64 120.60 -76.57
N GLN A 304 67.89 120.36 -77.66
CA GLN A 304 67.34 121.44 -78.50
C GLN A 304 66.15 122.17 -77.84
N MET A 305 65.37 121.49 -77.00
CA MET A 305 64.27 122.10 -76.24
C MET A 305 64.66 122.58 -74.83
N THR A 306 65.87 122.21 -74.37
CA THR A 306 66.40 122.64 -73.05
C THR A 306 67.40 123.81 -73.15
N LYS A 307 67.91 124.14 -74.35
CA LYS A 307 68.66 125.39 -74.63
C LYS A 307 67.77 126.64 -74.70
N GLU A 308 66.51 126.51 -75.12
CA GLU A 308 65.51 127.60 -75.02
C GLU A 308 64.94 127.74 -73.60
N ARG A 309 64.73 126.62 -72.90
CA ARG A 309 64.35 126.63 -71.47
C ARG A 309 65.44 127.16 -70.55
N ARG A 310 66.74 126.99 -70.84
CA ARG A 310 67.84 127.60 -70.07
C ARG A 310 67.96 129.11 -70.29
N ARG A 311 67.61 129.65 -71.47
CA ARG A 311 67.65 131.10 -71.75
C ARG A 311 66.52 131.86 -71.04
N LEU A 312 65.32 131.27 -70.97
CA LEU A 312 64.22 131.74 -70.13
C LEU A 312 64.51 131.54 -68.64
N LYS A 313 65.05 130.38 -68.22
CA LYS A 313 65.41 130.14 -66.81
C LYS A 313 66.54 131.02 -66.29
N ILE A 314 67.48 131.50 -67.11
CA ILE A 314 68.52 132.44 -66.64
C ILE A 314 67.96 133.86 -66.48
N ILE A 315 67.01 134.27 -67.32
CA ILE A 315 66.28 135.55 -67.16
C ILE A 315 65.31 135.47 -65.98
N ASP A 316 64.64 134.35 -65.81
CA ASP A 316 63.76 134.08 -64.69
C ASP A 316 64.52 133.82 -63.40
N HIS A 317 65.74 133.27 -63.42
CA HIS A 317 66.60 133.18 -62.23
C HIS A 317 67.27 134.54 -61.94
N ARG A 318 67.51 135.40 -62.93
CA ARG A 318 67.96 136.79 -62.70
C ARG A 318 66.85 137.67 -62.14
N ARG A 319 65.58 137.46 -62.52
CA ARG A 319 64.39 138.12 -61.92
C ARG A 319 63.96 137.46 -60.61
N ALA A 320 64.01 136.15 -60.49
CA ALA A 320 63.63 135.42 -59.27
C ALA A 320 64.71 135.50 -58.19
N VAL A 321 66.00 135.65 -58.53
CA VAL A 321 67.04 135.97 -57.52
C VAL A 321 66.95 137.44 -57.11
N GLN A 322 66.55 138.38 -57.99
CA GLN A 322 66.25 139.77 -57.60
C GLN A 322 65.01 139.84 -56.69
N ILE A 323 63.92 139.15 -57.05
CA ILE A 323 62.67 139.06 -56.29
C ILE A 323 62.82 138.23 -55.03
N GLN A 324 63.64 137.17 -55.00
CA GLN A 324 63.92 136.41 -53.76
C GLN A 324 64.93 137.09 -52.85
N MET A 325 65.74 138.03 -53.36
CA MET A 325 66.53 138.95 -52.52
C MET A 325 65.63 140.05 -51.95
N GLU A 326 64.66 140.57 -52.72
CA GLU A 326 63.61 141.49 -52.23
C GLU A 326 62.59 140.80 -51.30
N GLU A 327 62.24 139.52 -51.54
CA GLU A 327 61.39 138.69 -50.68
C GLU A 327 62.17 138.13 -49.49
N ARG A 328 63.49 137.94 -49.53
CA ARG A 328 64.30 137.70 -48.31
C ARG A 328 64.34 138.94 -47.43
N GLN A 329 64.32 140.13 -48.02
CA GLN A 329 64.19 141.39 -47.28
C GLN A 329 62.78 141.54 -46.67
N ARG A 330 61.73 141.00 -47.30
CA ARG A 330 60.35 140.95 -46.77
C ARG A 330 60.06 139.78 -45.82
N ARG A 331 60.65 138.60 -46.04
CA ARG A 331 60.64 137.46 -45.12
C ARG A 331 61.34 137.80 -43.80
N ARG A 332 62.35 138.68 -43.78
CA ARG A 332 62.90 139.21 -42.50
C ARG A 332 61.95 140.16 -41.74
N VAL A 333 60.99 140.80 -42.43
CA VAL A 333 59.99 141.69 -41.81
C VAL A 333 58.68 140.95 -41.46
N GLU A 334 58.33 139.85 -42.16
CA GLU A 334 57.11 139.04 -41.92
C GLU A 334 57.34 137.77 -41.09
N GLU A 335 58.55 137.17 -41.07
CA GLU A 335 58.89 136.09 -40.15
C GLU A 335 58.93 136.59 -38.69
N GLU A 336 59.22 137.87 -38.43
CA GLU A 336 59.06 138.52 -37.11
C GLU A 336 57.59 138.61 -36.66
N ARG A 337 56.63 138.49 -37.59
CA ARG A 337 55.20 138.71 -37.36
C ARG A 337 54.39 137.41 -37.26
N ARG A 338 54.75 136.35 -38.01
CA ARG A 338 54.05 135.04 -38.01
C ARG A 338 54.52 134.05 -36.95
N LEU A 339 55.76 134.15 -36.47
CA LEU A 339 56.23 133.34 -35.34
C LEU A 339 55.39 133.57 -34.06
N ARG A 340 54.57 134.63 -34.02
CA ARG A 340 53.65 134.96 -32.91
C ARG A 340 52.23 134.37 -33.02
N GLU A 341 51.83 133.73 -34.12
CA GLU A 341 50.44 133.24 -34.33
C GLU A 341 50.28 131.72 -34.41
N MET A 342 51.28 130.99 -34.94
CA MET A 342 51.27 129.52 -34.96
C MET A 342 51.26 128.88 -33.55
N GLU A 343 51.75 129.58 -32.52
CA GLU A 343 51.74 129.09 -31.13
C GLU A 343 50.35 129.09 -30.46
N ARG A 344 49.28 129.59 -31.10
CA ARG A 344 47.99 129.84 -30.41
C ARG A 344 46.85 128.82 -30.58
N LEU A 345 46.80 127.93 -31.59
CA LEU A 345 45.56 127.14 -31.83
C LEU A 345 45.73 125.64 -32.15
N GLU A 346 46.95 125.15 -32.31
CA GLU A 346 47.20 123.71 -32.25
C GLU A 346 46.78 123.10 -30.88
N ASP A 347 46.68 123.92 -29.83
CA ASP A 347 46.16 123.55 -28.50
C ASP A 347 44.65 123.21 -28.47
N ASP A 348 43.84 123.74 -29.39
CA ASP A 348 42.37 123.61 -29.33
C ASP A 348 41.85 122.32 -29.98
N GLN A 349 42.54 121.79 -31.00
CA GLN A 349 42.07 120.61 -31.73
C GLN A 349 42.45 119.28 -31.06
N ILE A 350 43.63 119.21 -30.43
CA ILE A 350 44.10 117.98 -29.76
C ILE A 350 43.17 117.60 -28.59
N ARG A 351 42.62 118.60 -27.88
CA ARG A 351 41.68 118.39 -26.76
C ARG A 351 40.33 117.80 -27.19
N SER A 352 39.91 118.03 -28.43
CA SER A 352 38.60 117.57 -28.92
C SER A 352 38.60 116.09 -29.33
N ARG A 353 39.74 115.58 -29.83
CA ARG A 353 39.85 114.21 -30.34
C ARG A 353 40.01 113.16 -29.23
N PHE A 354 40.66 113.50 -28.11
CA PHE A 354 40.85 112.57 -26.98
C PHE A 354 39.54 112.22 -26.24
N LYS A 355 38.61 113.17 -26.09
CA LYS A 355 37.34 112.94 -25.39
C LYS A 355 36.46 111.86 -26.05
N MET A 356 36.44 111.83 -27.38
CA MET A 356 35.55 110.93 -28.13
C MET A 356 36.04 109.46 -28.11
N ILE A 357 37.36 109.23 -27.97
CA ILE A 357 37.95 107.89 -27.86
C ILE A 357 37.70 107.30 -26.46
N GLU A 358 37.72 108.12 -25.41
CA GLU A 358 37.43 107.67 -24.04
C GLU A 358 35.96 107.25 -23.86
N GLU A 359 35.01 107.90 -24.54
CA GLU A 359 33.59 107.57 -24.45
C GLU A 359 33.25 106.17 -24.98
N GLU A 360 33.83 105.74 -26.11
CA GLU A 360 33.64 104.37 -26.64
C GLU A 360 34.41 103.32 -25.81
N ARG A 361 35.59 103.67 -25.27
CA ARG A 361 36.37 102.79 -24.37
C ARG A 361 35.58 102.42 -23.11
N LEU A 362 34.91 103.40 -22.50
CA LEU A 362 34.07 103.20 -21.30
C LEU A 362 32.81 102.38 -21.59
N ARG A 363 32.26 102.49 -22.80
CA ARG A 363 31.07 101.74 -23.24
C ARG A 363 31.35 100.25 -23.38
N MET A 364 32.54 99.87 -23.87
CA MET A 364 32.98 98.46 -23.94
C MET A 364 33.30 97.87 -22.56
N LEU A 365 33.92 98.66 -21.67
CA LEU A 365 34.25 98.21 -20.32
C LEU A 365 33.00 97.86 -19.48
N ARG A 366 31.91 98.63 -19.60
CA ARG A 366 30.65 98.36 -18.87
C ARG A 366 29.98 97.03 -19.22
N LYS A 367 30.11 96.53 -20.45
CA LYS A 367 29.45 95.28 -20.88
C LYS A 367 30.18 94.02 -20.41
N HIS A 368 31.50 94.08 -20.27
CA HIS A 368 32.35 92.89 -20.11
C HIS A 368 33.03 92.76 -18.76
N ALA A 369 33.18 93.85 -17.99
CA ALA A 369 33.98 93.81 -16.76
C ALA A 369 33.40 92.94 -15.64
N THR A 370 32.07 92.84 -15.49
CA THR A 370 31.46 92.08 -14.39
C THR A 370 31.65 90.57 -14.48
N HIS A 371 31.79 90.02 -15.70
CA HIS A 371 31.89 88.58 -15.93
C HIS A 371 33.34 88.06 -15.97
N LEU A 372 34.32 88.96 -16.04
CA LEU A 372 35.72 88.62 -16.23
C LEU A 372 36.59 88.99 -15.01
N ILE A 373 35.96 89.15 -13.84
CA ILE A 373 36.64 89.43 -12.58
C ILE A 373 37.49 88.20 -12.21
N GLY A 374 38.81 88.37 -12.24
CA GLY A 374 39.81 87.33 -12.00
C GLY A 374 40.54 86.81 -13.25
N PHE A 375 40.00 87.04 -14.46
CA PHE A 375 40.59 86.58 -15.72
C PHE A 375 41.05 87.71 -16.65
N LEU A 376 41.10 88.97 -16.17
CA LEU A 376 41.61 90.11 -16.94
C LEU A 376 43.15 90.19 -16.91
N PRO A 377 43.84 90.41 -18.04
CA PRO A 377 45.27 90.74 -18.06
C PRO A 377 45.54 92.10 -17.38
N LYS A 378 46.66 92.21 -16.66
CA LYS A 378 47.05 93.37 -15.82
C LYS A 378 47.12 94.74 -16.50
N ASN A 379 47.04 94.85 -17.84
CA ASN A 379 47.35 96.08 -18.57
C ASN A 379 46.16 96.72 -19.31
N LEU A 380 44.92 96.40 -18.94
CA LEU A 380 43.73 96.87 -19.66
C LEU A 380 42.83 97.86 -18.91
N LEU A 381 43.03 98.08 -17.60
CA LEU A 381 42.22 98.99 -16.76
C LEU A 381 43.07 100.16 -16.24
N GLN A 382 42.54 101.39 -16.27
CA GLN A 382 43.20 102.58 -15.72
C GLN A 382 42.57 103.00 -14.37
N PRO A 383 43.31 103.74 -13.50
CA PRO A 383 42.85 104.13 -12.16
C PRO A 383 41.52 104.92 -12.13
N ASN A 384 41.20 105.64 -13.20
CA ASN A 384 39.97 106.43 -13.33
C ASN A 384 38.76 105.63 -13.88
N ASP A 385 38.93 104.35 -14.24
CA ASP A 385 37.84 103.52 -14.81
C ASP A 385 36.98 102.84 -13.74
N LEU A 386 37.46 102.75 -12.49
CA LEU A 386 36.76 102.12 -11.37
C LEU A 386 35.34 102.69 -11.10
N PRO A 387 35.07 104.01 -11.13
CA PRO A 387 33.73 104.55 -10.83
C PRO A 387 32.69 104.31 -11.93
N HIS A 388 33.09 103.88 -13.13
CA HIS A 388 32.19 103.69 -14.26
C HIS A 388 31.71 102.25 -14.45
N LEU A 389 32.32 101.33 -13.71
CA LEU A 389 31.91 99.95 -13.56
C LEU A 389 31.00 99.91 -12.34
N GLY A 390 29.71 99.63 -12.59
CA GLY A 390 28.64 99.77 -11.60
C GLY A 390 28.99 99.18 -10.23
N SER A 391 28.40 99.79 -9.20
CA SER A 391 28.63 99.71 -7.74
C SER A 391 28.53 98.33 -7.09
N SER A 392 28.99 97.28 -7.76
CA SER A 392 29.12 95.90 -7.26
C SER A 392 30.59 95.54 -6.99
N ILE A 393 31.54 96.47 -7.19
CA ILE A 393 33.00 96.24 -7.05
C ILE A 393 33.63 97.31 -6.14
N VAL A 394 32.98 97.62 -5.00
CA VAL A 394 33.67 98.33 -3.91
C VAL A 394 33.42 97.60 -2.61
N LYS A 395 34.43 96.82 -2.22
CA LYS A 395 34.80 96.22 -0.93
C LYS A 395 35.55 94.95 -1.30
N GLY A 396 36.86 95.03 -1.49
CA GLY A 396 37.84 95.17 -0.40
C GLY A 396 38.48 93.79 -0.23
N ASP A 397 39.72 93.60 0.16
CA ASP A 397 40.82 94.48 0.52
C ASP A 397 42.06 93.57 0.41
N GLU A 398 43.13 94.07 -0.20
CA GLU A 398 44.57 93.86 0.10
C GLU A 398 45.46 94.27 -1.08
#